data_AF-A0A1A2ZQ54-F1
#
_entry.id   AF-A0A1A2ZQ54-F1
#
_cell.length_a   1.000
_cell.length_b   1.000
_cell.length_c   1.000
_cell.angle_alpha   90.00
_cell.angle_beta   90.00
_cell.angle_gamma   90.00
#
_symmetry.space_group_name_H-M   'P 1'
#
loop_
_entity.id
_entity.type
_entity.pdbx_description
1 polymer ?
#
loop_
_entity_poly.entity_id
_entity_poly.type
_entity_poly.pdbx_seq_one_letter_code
_entity_poly.pdbx_strand_id
1 'polypeptide(L)'
;MSATHDRTREAIDIDNDVELITEQIKALRELAKQDDAEAISEGQRYDFSIRWGTVLAGRLRRLVHYSSLGRLDEADERRFRALRDELRTLSHLIDRFRLAAPDFTDRPPPSAKRFRPRR
;
A
#
# COMPACT_ATOMS: atom_id res chain seq x y z
N MET A 1 17.56 10.61 -42.08
CA MET A 1 16.23 10.29 -41.53
C MET A 1 16.44 9.80 -40.11
N SER A 2 16.18 10.67 -39.12
CA SER A 2 16.35 10.35 -37.71
C SER A 2 15.25 9.39 -37.28
N ALA A 3 15.64 8.18 -36.89
CA ALA A 3 14.78 7.28 -36.15
C ALA A 3 14.55 7.88 -34.76
N THR A 4 13.45 8.62 -34.61
CA THR A 4 12.83 8.86 -33.31
C THR A 4 12.50 7.50 -32.72
N HIS A 5 13.41 6.98 -31.90
CA HIS A 5 13.04 6.00 -30.88
C HIS A 5 12.13 6.74 -29.92
N ASP A 6 10.85 6.79 -30.28
CA ASP A 6 9.79 7.01 -29.32
C ASP A 6 9.88 5.82 -28.37
N ARG A 7 10.63 6.00 -27.28
CA ARG A 7 10.65 5.07 -26.16
C ARG A 7 9.22 5.12 -25.61
N THR A 8 8.34 4.30 -26.17
CA THR A 8 7.19 3.76 -25.44
C THR A 8 7.78 3.17 -24.17
N ARG A 9 7.81 3.99 -23.12
CA ARG A 9 8.22 3.61 -21.79
C ARG A 9 7.29 2.47 -21.43
N GLU A 10 7.83 1.25 -21.38
CA GLU A 10 7.07 0.04 -21.09
C GLU A 10 6.14 0.33 -19.91
N ALA A 11 4.84 0.21 -20.14
CA ALA A 11 3.83 0.56 -19.15
C ALA A 11 4.07 -0.30 -17.91
N ILE A 12 4.08 0.34 -16.74
CA ILE A 12 4.32 -0.38 -15.49
C ILE A 12 3.05 -1.13 -15.13
N ASP A 13 3.12 -2.45 -15.10
CA ASP A 13 2.04 -3.28 -14.59
C ASP A 13 1.90 -3.13 -13.06
N ILE A 14 0.72 -2.66 -12.65
CA ILE A 14 0.32 -2.49 -11.25
C ILE A 14 -0.80 -3.44 -10.81
N ASP A 15 -1.28 -4.34 -11.69
CA ASP A 15 -2.47 -5.16 -11.43
C ASP A 15 -2.34 -5.94 -10.14
N ASN A 16 -1.22 -6.65 -9.99
CA ASN A 16 -0.94 -7.44 -8.79
C ASN A 16 -0.79 -6.58 -7.52
N ASP A 17 -0.31 -5.33 -7.63
CA ASP A 17 -0.24 -4.46 -6.44
C ASP A 17 -1.65 -4.01 -6.01
N VAL A 18 -2.49 -3.61 -6.97
CA VAL A 18 -3.87 -3.20 -6.73
C VAL A 18 -4.68 -4.37 -6.18
N GLU A 19 -4.54 -5.56 -6.76
CA GLU A 19 -5.23 -6.77 -6.31
C GLU A 19 -4.87 -7.11 -4.86
N LEU A 20 -3.57 -7.19 -4.52
CA LEU A 20 -3.14 -7.53 -3.16
C LEU A 20 -3.60 -6.50 -2.12
N ILE A 21 -3.61 -5.20 -2.44
CA ILE A 21 -4.13 -4.18 -1.52
C ILE A 21 -5.65 -4.34 -1.37
N THR A 22 -6.37 -4.57 -2.47
CA THR A 22 -7.82 -4.78 -2.46
C THR A 22 -8.21 -5.99 -1.62
N GLU A 23 -7.47 -7.10 -1.73
CA GLU A 23 -7.69 -8.28 -0.88
C GLU A 23 -7.42 -8.00 0.60
N GLN A 24 -6.40 -7.21 0.93
CA GLN A 24 -6.18 -6.80 2.32
C GLN A 24 -7.27 -5.86 2.85
N ILE A 25 -7.86 -5.01 2.01
CA ILE A 25 -9.02 -4.19 2.39
C ILE A 25 -10.24 -5.07 2.68
N LYS A 26 -10.54 -6.04 1.81
CA LYS A 26 -11.61 -7.02 2.05
C LYS A 26 -11.38 -7.77 3.36
N ALA A 27 -10.16 -8.26 3.57
CA ALA A 27 -9.80 -8.98 4.79
C ALA A 27 -9.94 -8.11 6.06
N LEU A 28 -9.65 -6.80 5.99
CA LEU A 28 -9.90 -5.87 7.11
C LEU A 28 -11.40 -5.73 7.42
N ARG A 29 -12.23 -5.60 6.39
CA ARG A 29 -13.69 -5.53 6.55
C ARG A 29 -14.26 -6.81 7.14
N GLU A 30 -13.77 -7.97 6.71
CA GLU A 30 -14.19 -9.26 7.28
C GLU A 30 -13.70 -9.44 8.72
N LEU A 31 -12.48 -9.01 9.04
CA LEU A 31 -11.98 -9.01 10.41
C LEU A 31 -12.86 -8.14 11.33
N ALA A 32 -13.33 -6.99 10.85
CA ALA A 32 -14.26 -6.14 11.59
C ALA A 32 -15.59 -6.85 11.88
N LYS A 33 -16.17 -7.51 10.87
CA LYS A 33 -17.41 -8.28 11.05
C LYS A 33 -17.23 -9.44 12.05
N GLN A 34 -16.08 -10.10 12.01
CA GLN A 34 -15.75 -11.16 12.97
C GLN A 34 -15.67 -10.58 14.38
N ASP A 35 -14.91 -9.50 14.59
CA ASP A 35 -14.75 -8.84 15.89
C ASP A 35 -16.07 -8.27 16.45
N ASP A 36 -17.00 -7.87 15.59
CA ASP A 36 -18.35 -7.45 15.97
C ASP A 36 -19.23 -8.63 16.44
N ALA A 37 -19.02 -9.83 15.92
CA ALA A 37 -19.77 -11.04 16.28
C ALA A 37 -19.18 -11.74 17.52
N GLU A 38 -17.86 -11.90 17.54
CA GLU A 38 -17.08 -12.46 18.62
C GLU A 38 -15.70 -11.81 18.64
N ALA A 39 -15.28 -11.30 19.80
CA ALA A 39 -14.02 -10.58 19.93
C ALA A 39 -12.85 -11.42 19.39
N ILE A 40 -12.10 -10.87 18.44
CA ILE A 40 -10.95 -11.59 17.88
C ILE A 40 -9.83 -11.70 18.92
N SER A 41 -9.06 -12.79 18.82
CA SER A 41 -7.88 -12.96 19.66
C SER A 41 -6.78 -11.93 19.35
N GLU A 42 -5.94 -11.66 20.34
CA GLU A 42 -4.71 -10.86 20.17
C GLU A 42 -3.81 -11.41 19.05
N GLY A 43 -3.70 -12.73 18.94
CA GLY A 43 -2.92 -13.40 17.88
C GLY A 43 -3.45 -13.10 16.49
N GLN A 44 -4.77 -13.21 16.27
CA GLN A 44 -5.40 -12.85 15.00
C GLN A 44 -5.17 -11.38 14.64
N ARG A 45 -5.30 -10.48 15.63
CA ARG A 45 -5.04 -9.04 15.43
C ARG A 45 -3.57 -8.80 15.06
N TYR A 46 -2.65 -9.44 15.75
CA TYR A 46 -1.20 -9.32 15.49
C TYR A 46 -0.82 -9.82 14.09
N ASP A 47 -1.26 -11.01 13.70
CA ASP A 47 -0.97 -11.58 12.38
C ASP A 47 -1.56 -10.73 11.24
N PHE A 48 -2.74 -10.15 11.46
CA PHE A 48 -3.31 -9.19 10.51
C PHE A 48 -2.46 -7.93 10.41
N SER A 49 -2.00 -7.37 11.54
CA SER A 49 -1.17 -6.17 11.56
C SER A 49 0.13 -6.32 10.78
N ILE A 50 0.77 -7.49 10.84
CA ILE A 50 1.99 -7.81 10.07
C ILE A 50 1.70 -7.79 8.58
N ARG A 51 0.65 -8.52 8.13
CA ARG A 51 0.28 -8.59 6.72
C ARG A 51 -0.11 -7.22 6.17
N TRP A 52 -0.90 -6.48 6.94
CA TRP A 52 -1.29 -5.11 6.61
C TRP A 52 -0.08 -4.20 6.42
N GLY A 53 0.82 -4.13 7.41
CA GLY A 53 2.04 -3.33 7.33
C GLY A 53 2.94 -3.71 6.15
N THR A 54 3.05 -5.01 5.85
CA THR A 54 3.85 -5.52 4.73
C THR A 54 3.30 -5.04 3.38
N VAL A 55 1.97 -5.11 3.20
CA VAL A 55 1.32 -4.66 1.95
C VAL A 55 1.44 -3.14 1.79
N LEU A 56 1.30 -2.36 2.86
CA LEU A 56 1.48 -0.90 2.78
C LEU A 56 2.94 -0.51 2.47
N ALA A 57 3.91 -1.11 3.17
CA ALA A 57 5.33 -0.76 3.00
C ALA A 57 5.89 -1.20 1.64
N GLY A 58 5.34 -2.26 1.04
CA GLY A 58 5.75 -2.77 -0.26
C GLY A 58 4.90 -2.25 -1.41
N ARG A 59 3.65 -2.72 -1.48
CA ARG A 59 2.76 -2.56 -2.64
C ARG A 59 2.26 -1.12 -2.75
N LEU A 60 1.71 -0.57 -1.67
CA LEU A 60 1.19 0.81 -1.69
C LEU A 60 2.30 1.81 -1.98
N ARG A 61 3.46 1.66 -1.32
CA ARG A 61 4.64 2.50 -1.57
C ARG A 61 5.07 2.48 -3.04
N ARG A 62 5.05 1.31 -3.68
CA ARG A 62 5.40 1.16 -5.10
C ARG A 62 4.43 1.92 -6.01
N LEU A 63 3.11 1.84 -5.74
CA LEU A 63 2.10 2.62 -6.46
C LEU A 63 2.28 4.13 -6.29
N VAL A 64 2.51 4.58 -5.06
CA VAL A 64 2.79 6.00 -4.75
C VAL A 64 4.01 6.48 -5.53
N HIS A 65 5.08 5.68 -5.56
CA HIS A 65 6.29 6.02 -6.28
C HIS A 65 6.03 6.17 -7.78
N TYR A 66 5.37 5.21 -8.43
CA TYR A 66 5.10 5.29 -9.87
C TYR A 66 4.12 6.40 -10.26
N SER A 67 3.10 6.64 -9.46
CA SER A 67 2.19 7.79 -9.63
C SER A 67 2.96 9.11 -9.52
N SER A 68 3.84 9.26 -8.52
CA SER A 68 4.65 10.48 -8.34
C SER A 68 5.62 10.76 -9.50
N LEU A 69 6.07 9.70 -10.20
CA LEU A 69 6.93 9.79 -11.37
C LEU A 69 6.16 9.96 -12.69
N GLY A 70 4.82 10.02 -12.65
CA GLY A 70 3.96 10.07 -13.84
C GLY A 70 4.12 8.84 -14.73
N ARG A 71 4.32 7.66 -14.12
CA ARG A 71 4.52 6.38 -14.84
C ARG A 71 3.28 5.51 -14.93
N LEU A 72 2.19 5.90 -14.29
CA LEU A 72 0.88 5.25 -14.46
C LEU A 72 0.18 5.90 -15.65
N ASP A 73 -0.47 5.08 -16.47
CA ASP A 73 -1.37 5.62 -17.49
C ASP A 73 -2.65 6.18 -16.85
N GLU A 74 -3.54 6.73 -17.67
CA GLU A 74 -4.76 7.36 -17.15
C GLU A 74 -5.70 6.36 -16.45
N ALA A 75 -5.75 5.12 -16.92
CA ALA A 75 -6.61 4.09 -16.34
C ALA A 75 -6.06 3.63 -14.99
N ASP A 76 -4.77 3.39 -14.90
CA ASP A 76 -4.08 2.99 -13.69
C ASP A 76 -4.05 4.11 -12.65
N GLU A 77 -3.89 5.36 -13.06
CA GLU A 77 -3.97 6.50 -12.16
C GLU A 77 -5.41 6.67 -11.61
N ARG A 78 -6.46 6.39 -12.41
CA ARG A 78 -7.85 6.34 -11.90
C ARG A 78 -8.04 5.21 -10.88
N ARG A 79 -7.53 4.02 -11.16
CA ARG A 79 -7.60 2.86 -10.23
C ARG A 79 -6.87 3.16 -8.93
N PHE A 80 -5.68 3.75 -9.01
CA PHE A 80 -4.92 4.11 -7.83
C PHE A 80 -5.63 5.19 -7.00
N ARG A 81 -6.23 6.21 -7.61
CA ARG A 81 -7.05 7.20 -6.90
C ARG A 81 -8.22 6.55 -6.16
N ALA A 82 -8.97 5.67 -6.84
CA ALA A 82 -10.07 4.94 -6.21
C ALA A 82 -9.60 4.11 -5.00
N LEU A 83 -8.46 3.44 -5.12
CA LEU A 83 -7.85 2.68 -4.02
C LEU A 83 -7.46 3.56 -2.83
N ARG A 84 -6.90 4.75 -3.08
CA ARG A 84 -6.56 5.72 -2.03
C ARG A 84 -7.80 6.19 -1.29
N ASP A 85 -8.87 6.47 -2.02
CA ASP A 85 -10.14 6.91 -1.42
C ASP A 85 -10.76 5.78 -0.60
N GLU A 86 -10.73 4.54 -1.09
CA GLU A 86 -11.18 3.39 -0.32
C GLU A 86 -10.38 3.22 0.97
N LEU A 87 -9.04 3.26 0.91
CA LEU A 87 -8.18 3.17 2.09
C LEU A 87 -8.48 4.27 3.14
N ARG A 88 -8.84 5.49 2.71
CA ARG A 88 -9.23 6.57 3.62
C ARG A 88 -10.53 6.29 4.36
N THR A 89 -11.47 5.57 3.73
CA THR A 89 -12.73 5.17 4.40
C THR A 89 -12.51 4.21 5.58
N LEU A 90 -11.37 3.52 5.61
CA LEU A 90 -11.03 2.50 6.61
C LEU A 90 -10.35 3.07 7.86
N SER A 91 -10.16 4.40 7.96
CA SER A 91 -9.49 5.06 9.10
C SER A 91 -10.00 4.55 10.46
N HIS A 92 -11.32 4.48 10.64
CA HIS A 92 -11.92 3.97 11.87
C HIS A 92 -11.53 2.51 12.20
N LEU A 93 -11.41 1.63 11.20
CA LEU A 93 -10.96 0.24 11.39
C LEU A 93 -9.46 0.16 11.66
N ILE A 94 -8.67 1.00 10.98
CA ILE A 94 -7.23 1.12 11.21
C ILE A 94 -6.97 1.52 12.67
N ASP A 95 -7.72 2.48 13.18
CA ASP A 95 -7.61 2.92 14.58
C ASP A 95 -8.09 1.84 15.55
N ARG A 96 -9.26 1.21 15.29
CA ARG A 96 -9.84 0.12 16.11
C ARG A 96 -8.85 -1.03 16.30
N PHE A 97 -8.19 -1.45 15.22
CA PHE A 97 -7.25 -2.57 15.22
C PHE A 97 -5.78 -2.15 15.44
N ARG A 98 -5.52 -0.85 15.67
CA ARG A 98 -4.17 -0.27 15.86
C ARG A 98 -3.20 -0.63 14.72
N LEU A 99 -3.68 -0.55 13.49
CA LEU A 99 -2.93 -0.88 12.29
C LEU A 99 -2.07 0.30 11.82
N ALA A 100 -1.05 0.01 11.01
CA ALA A 100 -0.28 1.05 10.35
C ALA A 100 -1.16 1.88 9.40
N ALA A 101 -1.03 3.21 9.45
CA ALA A 101 -1.76 4.10 8.56
C ALA A 101 -1.13 4.08 7.14
N PRO A 102 -1.96 4.12 6.07
CA PRO A 102 -1.49 4.34 4.70
C PRO A 102 -0.72 5.66 4.56
N ASP A 103 0.48 5.59 3.99
CA ASP A 103 1.27 6.76 3.59
C ASP A 103 1.19 6.93 2.07
N PHE A 104 0.70 8.09 1.64
CA PHE A 104 0.55 8.44 0.23
C PHE A 104 1.63 9.42 -0.27
N THR A 105 2.70 9.61 0.50
CA THR A 105 3.83 10.47 0.14
C THR A 105 4.99 9.63 -0.39
N ASP A 106 5.65 10.07 -1.47
CA ASP A 106 6.88 9.44 -1.96
C ASP A 106 8.10 9.90 -1.15
N ARG A 107 8.06 9.70 0.17
CA ARG A 107 9.20 10.03 1.03
C ARG A 107 10.23 8.90 0.96
N PRO A 108 11.54 9.21 0.78
CA PRO A 108 12.59 8.21 0.89
C PRO A 108 12.49 7.48 2.24
N PRO A 109 12.76 6.16 2.27
CA PRO A 109 12.63 5.40 3.49
C PRO A 109 13.63 5.91 4.54
N PRO A 110 13.36 5.70 5.84
CA PRO A 110 14.34 6.01 6.87
C PRO A 110 15.66 5.32 6.56
N SER A 111 16.74 6.09 6.41
CA SER A 111 18.07 5.51 6.25
C SER A 111 18.45 4.82 7.56
N ALA A 112 18.85 3.55 7.51
CA ALA A 112 19.45 2.90 8.66
C ALA A 112 20.61 3.77 9.19
N LYS A 113 20.64 4.05 10.50
CA LYS A 113 21.77 4.72 11.13
C LYS A 113 23.01 3.89 10.84
N ARG A 114 23.97 4.44 10.09
CA ARG A 114 25.28 3.81 9.90
C ARG A 114 25.88 3.58 11.28
N PHE A 115 25.99 2.32 11.69
CA PHE A 115 26.68 1.95 12.91
C PHE A 115 28.16 2.33 12.73
N ARG A 116 28.59 3.42 13.38
CA ARG A 116 30.01 3.77 13.43
C ARG A 116 30.64 2.91 14.54
N PRO A 117 31.56 1.99 14.23
CA PRO A 117 32.31 1.31 15.28
C PRO A 117 33.08 2.36 16.08
N ARG A 118 32.96 2.31 17.41
CA ARG A 118 33.75 3.14 18.31
C ARG A 118 35.21 2.67 18.18
N ARG A 119 36.12 3.57 17.79
CA ARG A 119 37.56 3.35 17.88
C ARG A 119 38.01 3.59 19.31
#